data_AF-A0A1I6HQS2-F1
#
_entry.id   AF-A0A1I6HQS2-F1
#
_cell.length_a   1.000
_cell.length_b   1.000
_cell.length_c   1.000
_cell.angle_alpha   90.00
_cell.angle_beta   90.00
_cell.angle_gamma   90.00
#
_symmetry.space_group_name_H-M   'P 1'
#
loop_
_entity.id
_entity.type
_entity.pdbx_description
1 polymer ?
#
loop_
_entity_poly.entity_id
_entity_poly.type
_entity_poly.pdbx_seq_one_letter_code
_entity_poly.pdbx_strand_id
1 'polypeptide(L)'
;MRLTADIWVSAYLTRLRLQDIPAFVVARGDGTAGAVLVKLNTLDGNACCYTRSFDLMSGDRKWVVLTDGDEPSVDASIAKQRSFDPDLWVIEVEDRQGRHLLDEPGLS
;
A
#
# COMPACT_ATOMS: atom_id res chain seq x y z
N MET A 1 -19.89 5.89 -6.42
CA MET A 1 -18.96 5.55 -7.52
C MET A 1 -17.73 4.94 -6.89
N ARG A 2 -17.39 3.67 -7.19
CA ARG A 2 -16.20 3.00 -6.66
C ARG A 2 -14.99 3.44 -7.49
N LEU A 3 -13.97 4.02 -6.85
CA LEU A 3 -12.71 4.34 -7.52
C LEU A 3 -12.06 3.01 -7.97
N THR A 4 -11.62 2.93 -9.21
CA THR A 4 -10.86 1.77 -9.69
C THR A 4 -9.49 1.75 -9.02
N ALA A 5 -8.85 0.57 -8.95
CA ALA A 5 -7.52 0.43 -8.37
C ALA A 5 -6.52 1.36 -9.08
N ASP A 6 -6.53 1.41 -10.41
CA ASP A 6 -5.61 2.24 -11.21
C ASP A 6 -5.73 3.75 -10.90
N ILE A 7 -6.96 4.25 -10.76
CA ILE A 7 -7.20 5.66 -10.41
C ILE A 7 -6.71 5.94 -8.98
N TRP A 8 -6.96 5.01 -8.04
CA TRP A 8 -6.49 5.15 -6.67
C TRP A 8 -4.95 5.17 -6.60
N VAL A 9 -4.29 4.21 -7.25
CA VAL A 9 -2.82 4.09 -7.29
C VAL A 9 -2.21 5.36 -7.88
N SER A 10 -2.74 5.84 -9.00
CA SER A 10 -2.28 7.08 -9.63
C SER A 10 -2.42 8.28 -8.70
N ALA A 11 -3.58 8.44 -8.04
CA ALA A 11 -3.84 9.53 -7.11
C ALA A 11 -2.93 9.48 -5.87
N TYR A 12 -2.56 8.28 -5.42
CA TYR A 12 -1.64 8.08 -4.31
C TYR A 12 -0.19 8.44 -4.69
N LEU A 13 0.30 7.92 -5.83
CA LEU A 13 1.64 8.23 -6.33
C LEU A 13 1.82 9.73 -6.60
N THR A 14 0.79 10.43 -7.08
CA THR A 14 0.82 11.88 -7.26
C THR A 14 1.02 12.61 -5.92
N ARG A 15 0.33 12.21 -4.85
CA ARG A 15 0.46 12.85 -3.52
C ARG A 15 1.85 12.66 -2.94
N LEU A 16 2.39 11.43 -3.00
CA LEU A 16 3.75 11.15 -2.54
C LEU A 16 4.79 11.97 -3.31
N ARG A 17 4.64 12.08 -4.64
CA ARG A 17 5.51 12.90 -5.49
C ARG A 17 5.47 14.38 -5.10
N LEU A 18 4.30 14.92 -4.74
CA LEU A 18 4.17 16.31 -4.29
C LEU A 18 4.85 16.57 -2.93
N GLN A 19 5.16 15.52 -2.16
CA GLN A 19 5.86 15.58 -0.88
C GLN A 19 7.32 15.09 -0.98
N ASP A 20 7.84 14.91 -2.20
CA ASP A 20 9.17 14.37 -2.48
C ASP A 20 9.44 13.00 -1.81
N ILE A 21 8.40 12.17 -1.70
CA ILE A 21 8.50 10.81 -1.17
C ILE A 21 8.64 9.83 -2.34
N PRO A 22 9.78 9.11 -2.47
CA PRO A 22 9.95 8.07 -3.48
C PRO A 22 8.93 6.95 -3.32
N ALA A 23 8.30 6.55 -4.43
CA ALA A 23 7.37 5.44 -4.45
C ALA A 23 7.35 4.74 -5.81
N PHE A 24 7.20 3.41 -5.77
CA PHE A 24 7.35 2.53 -6.92
C PHE A 24 6.25 1.48 -6.95
N VAL A 25 5.66 1.26 -8.13
CA VAL A 25 4.79 0.09 -8.34
C VAL A 25 5.70 -1.10 -8.59
N VAL A 26 5.88 -1.96 -7.58
CA VAL A 26 6.73 -3.17 -7.68
C VAL A 26 5.95 -4.38 -8.19
N ALA A 27 4.61 -4.34 -8.07
CA ALA A 27 3.72 -5.27 -8.74
C ALA A 27 2.44 -4.56 -9.19
N ARG A 28 2.10 -4.75 -10.47
CA ARG A 28 0.84 -4.26 -11.05
C ARG A 28 -0.21 -5.38 -10.97
N GLY A 29 -1.36 -5.05 -10.39
CA GLY A 29 -2.51 -5.95 -10.30
C GLY A 29 -3.62 -5.59 -11.28
N ASP A 30 -4.83 -6.09 -11.04
CA ASP A 30 -6.01 -5.74 -11.84
C ASP A 30 -6.37 -4.26 -11.67
N GLY A 31 -6.56 -3.55 -12.79
CA GLY A 31 -6.79 -2.11 -12.81
C GLY A 31 -8.14 -1.66 -12.25
N THR A 32 -9.12 -2.56 -12.13
CA THR A 32 -10.50 -2.22 -11.76
C THR A 32 -10.81 -2.60 -10.32
N ALA A 33 -10.53 -3.85 -9.95
CA ALA A 33 -10.94 -4.48 -8.71
C ALA A 33 -9.79 -5.00 -7.85
N GLY A 34 -8.54 -4.96 -8.34
CA GLY A 34 -7.37 -5.45 -7.62
C GLY A 34 -7.20 -4.81 -6.24
N ALA A 35 -6.87 -5.63 -5.25
CA ALA A 35 -6.49 -5.14 -3.93
C ALA A 35 -5.11 -4.43 -4.00
N VAL A 36 -4.80 -3.60 -3.01
CA VAL A 36 -3.55 -2.84 -2.96
C VAL A 36 -2.86 -3.06 -1.62
N LEU A 37 -1.60 -3.49 -1.68
CA LEU A 37 -0.67 -3.43 -0.56
C LEU A 37 0.27 -2.24 -0.73
N VAL A 38 0.61 -1.62 0.40
CA VAL A 38 1.59 -0.53 0.47
C VAL A 38 2.68 -0.92 1.45
N LYS A 39 3.89 -1.13 0.96
CA LYS A 39 5.11 -1.33 1.77
C LYS A 39 5.74 0.03 2.02
N LEU A 40 5.90 0.40 3.28
CA LEU A 40 6.73 1.52 3.72
C LEU A 40 8.08 0.96 4.17
N ASN A 41 9.15 1.31 3.45
CA ASN A 41 10.53 1.02 3.80
C ASN A 41 11.15 2.24 4.49
N THR A 42 11.60 2.09 5.74
CA THR A 42 12.20 3.18 6.52
C THR A 42 13.68 3.38 6.26
N LEU A 43 14.28 2.62 5.33
CA LEU A 43 15.67 2.71 4.89
C LEU A 43 16.70 2.49 6.03
N ASP A 44 16.27 1.78 7.07
CA ASP A 44 17.05 1.39 8.25
C ASP A 44 17.04 -0.14 8.46
N GLY A 45 16.57 -0.89 7.45
CA GLY A 45 16.39 -2.34 7.50
C GLY A 45 15.02 -2.79 8.00
N ASN A 46 14.15 -1.85 8.40
CA ASN A 46 12.77 -2.14 8.78
C ASN A 46 11.79 -1.74 7.67
N ALA A 47 10.62 -2.38 7.70
CA ALA A 47 9.50 -2.01 6.86
C ALA A 47 8.16 -2.28 7.55
N CYS A 48 7.10 -1.69 7.01
CA CYS A 48 5.72 -1.95 7.39
C CYS A 48 4.86 -2.09 6.15
N CYS A 49 4.10 -3.18 6.05
CA CYS A 49 3.15 -3.40 4.97
C CYS A 49 1.72 -3.13 5.45
N TYR A 50 1.02 -2.29 4.70
CA TYR A 50 -0.37 -1.92 4.94
C TYR A 50 -1.29 -2.58 3.92
N THR A 51 -2.49 -2.92 4.38
CA THR A 51 -3.59 -3.43 3.55
C THR A 51 -4.88 -2.70 3.86
N ARG A 52 -5.82 -2.72 2.92
CA ARG A 52 -7.17 -2.19 3.13
C ARG A 52 -8.05 -3.22 3.84
N SER A 53 -8.57 -2.83 4.99
CA SER A 53 -9.63 -3.54 5.70
C SER A 53 -10.96 -2.84 5.52
N PHE A 54 -12.04 -3.63 5.51
CA PHE A 54 -13.41 -3.14 5.45
C PHE A 54 -14.06 -3.32 6.81
N ASP A 55 -14.51 -2.23 7.41
CA ASP A 55 -15.28 -2.28 8.65
C ASP A 55 -16.75 -2.61 8.32
N LEU A 56 -17.20 -3.80 8.70
CA LEU A 56 -18.56 -4.28 8.41
C LEU A 56 -19.64 -3.49 9.15
N MET A 57 -19.30 -2.81 10.25
CA MET A 57 -20.26 -2.09 11.08
C MET A 57 -20.44 -0.64 10.62
N SER A 58 -19.35 0.04 10.24
CA SER A 58 -19.43 1.42 9.75
C SER A 58 -19.51 1.52 8.23
N GLY A 59 -19.11 0.47 7.49
CA GLY A 59 -18.97 0.49 6.04
C GLY A 59 -17.72 1.23 5.55
N ASP A 60 -16.86 1.68 6.46
CA ASP A 60 -15.67 2.42 6.13
C ASP A 60 -14.51 1.51 5.69
N ARG A 61 -13.63 2.09 4.88
CA ARG A 61 -12.36 1.49 4.50
C ARG A 61 -11.26 2.14 5.31
N LYS A 62 -10.39 1.31 5.86
CA LYS A 62 -9.23 1.78 6.63
C LYS A 62 -7.99 1.01 6.24
N TRP A 63 -6.87 1.70 6.24
CA TRP A 63 -5.57 1.06 6.17
C TRP A 63 -5.24 0.45 7.52
N VAL A 64 -4.78 -0.79 7.51
CA VAL A 64 -4.31 -1.52 8.69
C VAL A 64 -2.96 -2.13 8.39
N VAL A 65 -2.15 -2.31 9.43
CA VAL A 65 -0.89 -3.04 9.32
C VAL A 65 -1.20 -4.51 9.05
N LEU A 66 -0.68 -5.02 7.94
CA LEU A 66 -0.67 -6.45 7.61
C LEU A 66 0.47 -7.14 8.36
N THR A 67 1.66 -6.54 8.30
CA THR A 67 2.87 -7.01 8.98
C THR A 67 3.89 -5.87 9.04
N ASP A 68 4.72 -5.86 10.06
CA ASP A 68 5.86 -4.96 10.22
C ASP A 68 7.05 -5.71 10.84
N GLY A 69 8.25 -5.15 10.71
CA GLY A 69 9.48 -5.75 11.23
C GLY A 69 10.65 -5.54 10.27
N ASP A 70 11.57 -6.51 10.22
CA ASP A 70 12.67 -6.47 9.27
C ASP A 70 12.13 -6.56 7.82
N GLU A 71 12.75 -5.79 6.93
CA GLU A 71 12.33 -5.70 5.53
C GLU A 71 12.21 -7.08 4.84
N PRO A 72 13.16 -8.03 4.98
CA PRO A 72 13.03 -9.36 4.39
C PRO A 72 11.79 -10.14 4.84
N SER A 73 11.43 -10.07 6.13
CA SER A 73 10.20 -10.71 6.65
C SER A 73 8.93 -10.07 6.09
N VAL A 74 8.92 -8.75 5.92
CA VAL A 74 7.81 -8.02 5.30
C VAL A 74 7.69 -8.39 3.81
N ASP A 75 8.79 -8.42 3.07
CA ASP A 75 8.84 -8.83 1.66
C ASP A 75 8.36 -10.27 1.46
N ALA A 76 8.78 -11.19 2.33
CA ALA A 76 8.32 -12.58 2.31
C ALA A 76 6.80 -12.68 2.50
N SER A 77 6.24 -11.86 3.39
CA SER A 77 4.79 -11.79 3.62
C SER A 77 4.04 -11.23 2.41
N ILE A 78 4.56 -10.19 1.77
CA ILE A 78 4.01 -9.64 0.52
C ILE A 78 4.04 -10.69 -0.60
N ALA A 79 5.17 -11.37 -0.79
CA ALA A 79 5.31 -12.44 -1.77
C ALA A 79 4.30 -13.57 -1.53
N LYS A 80 4.07 -13.93 -0.26
CA LYS A 80 3.04 -14.91 0.11
C LYS A 80 1.62 -14.43 -0.25
N GLN A 81 1.25 -13.18 0.04
CA GLN A 81 -0.05 -12.64 -0.37
C GLN A 81 -0.23 -12.70 -1.90
N ARG A 82 0.80 -12.31 -2.65
CA ARG A 82 0.77 -12.38 -4.12
C ARG A 82 0.66 -13.79 -4.68
N SER A 83 1.15 -14.80 -3.95
CA SER A 83 0.98 -16.20 -4.36
C SER A 83 -0.46 -16.68 -4.28
N PHE A 84 -1.27 -16.06 -3.42
CA PHE A 84 -2.70 -16.32 -3.30
C PHE A 84 -3.55 -15.46 -4.24
N ASP A 85 -3.14 -14.20 -4.45
CA ASP A 85 -3.81 -13.25 -5.32
C ASP A 85 -2.81 -12.63 -6.33
N PRO A 86 -2.74 -13.16 -7.57
CA PRO A 86 -1.86 -12.62 -8.60
C PRO A 86 -2.31 -11.23 -9.12
N ASP A 87 -3.57 -10.84 -8.87
CA ASP A 87 -4.13 -9.55 -9.28
C ASP A 87 -3.90 -8.44 -8.25
N LEU A 88 -3.04 -8.70 -7.24
CA LEU A 88 -2.68 -7.78 -6.17
C LEU A 88 -1.68 -6.73 -6.64
N TRP A 89 -1.99 -5.45 -6.37
CA TRP A 89 -1.03 -4.35 -6.49
C TRP A 89 -0.11 -4.31 -5.29
N VAL A 90 1.17 -4.00 -5.54
CA VAL A 90 2.13 -3.69 -4.49
C VAL A 90 2.82 -2.39 -4.85
N ILE A 91 2.74 -1.43 -3.94
CA ILE A 91 3.43 -0.15 -4.00
C ILE A 91 4.46 -0.15 -2.88
N GLU A 92 5.70 0.17 -3.22
CA GLU A 92 6.75 0.44 -2.26
C GLU A 92 6.92 1.95 -2.10
N VAL A 93 7.03 2.41 -0.86
CA VAL A 93 7.22 3.79 -0.44
C VAL A 93 8.48 3.82 0.41
N GLU A 94 9.43 4.68 0.09
CA GLU A 94 10.70 4.78 0.82
C GLU A 94 10.77 6.11 1.56
N ASP A 95 10.73 6.10 2.88
CA ASP A 95 10.86 7.33 3.67
C ASP A 95 11.41 7.07 5.08
N ARG A 96 12.56 7.70 5.40
CA ARG A 96 13.21 7.59 6.71
C ARG A 96 12.37 8.11 7.87
N GLN A 97 11.41 8.98 7.60
CA GLN A 97 10.51 9.54 8.62
C GLN A 97 9.21 8.73 8.73
N GLY A 98 9.08 7.64 7.96
CA GLY A 98 7.91 6.77 7.98
C GLY A 98 6.65 7.39 7.34
N ARG A 99 6.79 8.42 6.50
CA ARG A 99 5.65 9.08 5.86
C ARG A 99 5.10 8.20 4.73
N HIS A 100 3.85 7.77 4.87
CA HIS A 100 3.11 7.02 3.85
C HIS A 100 1.84 7.73 3.37
N LEU A 101 1.33 8.75 4.08
CA LEU A 101 0.17 9.58 3.71
C LEU A 101 -1.17 8.83 3.53
N LEU A 102 -1.28 7.57 3.95
CA LEU A 102 -2.48 6.76 3.74
C LEU A 102 -3.72 7.27 4.51
N ASP A 103 -3.51 8.06 5.55
CA ASP A 103 -4.56 8.68 6.36
C ASP A 103 -5.11 9.98 5.76
N GLU A 104 -4.58 10.44 4.62
CA GLU A 104 -5.09 11.64 3.97
C GLU A 104 -6.51 11.44 3.41
N PRO A 105 -7.35 12.50 3.44
CA PRO A 105 -8.68 12.45 2.85
C PRO A 105 -8.69 11.96 1.40
N GLY A 106 -9.51 10.93 1.14
CA GLY A 106 -9.63 10.29 -0.17
C GLY A 106 -8.69 9.11 -0.40
N LEU A 107 -7.83 8.75 0.58
CA LEU A 107 -7.02 7.53 0.56
C LEU A 107 -7.50 6.45 1.52
N SER A 108 -8.25 6.79 2.57
CA SER A 108 -8.98 5.86 3.45
C SER A 108 -10.14 5.17 2.72
#